data_AF-A0A218WYR2-F1
#
_entry.id   AF-A0A218WYR2-F1
#
_cell.length_a   1.000
_cell.length_b   1.000
_cell.length_c   1.000
_cell.angle_alpha   90.00
_cell.angle_beta   90.00
_cell.angle_gamma   90.00
#
_symmetry.space_group_name_H-M   'P 1'
#
loop_
_entity.id
_entity.type
_entity.pdbx_description
1 polymer ?
#
loop_
_entity_poly.entity_id
_entity_poly.type
_entity_poly.pdbx_seq_one_letter_code
_entity_poly.pdbx_strand_id
1 'polypeptide(L)'
;MKFGKSAAEAFELPLLPPYLGITAKEDVRKGVNFAVSGATALDPKFFYAQNIGSLLWTNDSLSVQLSWFKKVKFTLCSTKHDCDNYFKKSLFVIGEIGGNDYNYPFAAGASIQQVRSLVPLVILAICNATSTLIEEGAVNLLVPGNIPRGCSPAFLATAASPNRSDYDPLTGCLKSYNAFSEYHDQQLKKSLQTLQWKYPHARIMFGDYYGASMRFYRAPSLFAEALHLPLLSPYLKVADGQINIPGVNFAVAGASALDTNFFKGLPVTTNISLNVQLSWFKKWKSSFCANRQDCERYLNKSLFVVREIGGNDYNNGLFVGQGIENGKALVRTVVEDNTNATINLIEEGAVDLMVSGNLPIGCMLMFLTMFGSSNQSNYGKSTGCLKTFNALARYHNKKLRQSLEELRSKYPNSKIMYADYYRAAMKLYKDPKQHGFTGGALSACRGVGGPYNFNNSAKCGDTGSSVCVNSSTFISWDGIHFTESAYRNIADRIIRGPLSITE
;
A
#
# COMPACT_ATOMS: atom_id res chain seq x y z
N MET A 1 3.28 -12.05 3.71
CA MET A 1 4.01 -12.78 2.64
C MET A 1 4.83 -11.92 1.67
N LYS A 2 4.53 -10.64 1.41
CA LYS A 2 5.32 -9.84 0.44
C LYS A 2 6.73 -9.45 0.89
N PHE A 3 6.95 -9.23 2.19
CA PHE A 3 8.30 -9.00 2.73
C PHE A 3 9.24 -10.20 2.47
N GLY A 4 8.72 -11.43 2.49
CA GLY A 4 9.51 -12.63 2.24
C GLY A 4 9.96 -12.77 0.78
N LYS A 5 9.13 -12.33 -0.18
CA LYS A 5 9.43 -12.42 -1.62
C LYS A 5 10.51 -11.43 -2.04
N SER A 6 10.37 -10.15 -1.66
CA SER A 6 11.35 -9.11 -2.00
C SER A 6 12.68 -9.29 -1.27
N ALA A 7 12.66 -9.81 -0.04
CA ALA A 7 13.87 -10.15 0.69
C ALA A 7 14.58 -11.36 0.06
N ALA A 8 13.84 -12.42 -0.27
CA ALA A 8 14.43 -13.60 -0.90
C ALA A 8 15.08 -13.25 -2.26
N GLU A 9 14.39 -12.48 -3.11
CA GLU A 9 14.93 -12.02 -4.39
C GLU A 9 16.17 -11.12 -4.22
N ALA A 10 16.18 -10.23 -3.21
CA ALA A 10 17.33 -9.36 -2.93
C ALA A 10 18.56 -10.10 -2.36
N PHE A 11 18.37 -11.27 -1.75
CA PHE A 11 19.44 -12.13 -1.24
C PHE A 11 19.70 -13.35 -2.12
N GLU A 12 19.16 -13.39 -3.33
CA GLU A 12 19.25 -14.53 -4.27
C GLU A 12 18.79 -15.88 -3.67
N LEU A 13 17.88 -15.83 -2.70
CA LEU A 13 17.28 -17.01 -2.09
C LEU A 13 16.13 -17.52 -2.96
N PRO A 14 15.96 -18.85 -3.10
CA PRO A 14 14.88 -19.43 -3.88
C PRO A 14 13.52 -19.07 -3.27
N LEU A 15 12.56 -18.71 -4.13
CA LEU A 15 11.16 -18.56 -3.73
C LEU A 15 10.61 -19.93 -3.34
N LEU A 16 10.21 -20.07 -2.08
CA LEU A 16 9.70 -21.34 -1.56
C LEU A 16 8.26 -21.59 -2.05
N PRO A 17 7.96 -22.76 -2.65
CA PRO A 17 6.60 -23.12 -3.03
C PRO A 17 5.69 -23.21 -1.79
N PRO A 18 4.43 -22.73 -1.86
CA PRO A 18 3.47 -22.89 -0.77
C PRO A 18 3.03 -24.35 -0.65
N TYR A 19 2.96 -24.89 0.56
CA TYR A 19 2.62 -26.30 0.82
C TYR A 19 1.30 -26.73 0.15
N LEU A 20 0.25 -25.92 0.28
CA LEU A 20 -1.07 -26.20 -0.32
C LEU A 20 -1.09 -26.08 -1.84
N GLY A 21 -0.02 -25.57 -2.45
CA GLY A 21 0.14 -25.44 -3.90
C GLY A 21 1.15 -26.42 -4.50
N ILE A 22 1.75 -27.32 -3.71
CA ILE A 22 2.76 -28.26 -4.21
C ILE A 22 2.15 -29.16 -5.28
N THR A 23 2.73 -29.12 -6.48
CA THR A 23 2.41 -30.05 -7.57
C THR A 23 3.55 -31.05 -7.77
N ALA A 24 3.29 -32.14 -8.52
CA ALA A 24 4.30 -33.17 -8.82
C ALA A 24 5.57 -32.64 -9.53
N LYS A 25 5.57 -31.39 -10.01
CA LYS A 25 6.70 -30.76 -10.71
C LYS A 25 7.61 -29.92 -9.81
N GLU A 26 7.20 -29.64 -8.57
CA GLU A 26 7.97 -28.75 -7.68
C GLU A 26 8.96 -29.54 -6.81
N ASP A 27 10.23 -29.10 -6.82
CA ASP A 27 11.27 -29.70 -6.01
C ASP A 27 11.23 -29.12 -4.57
N VAL A 28 10.56 -29.85 -3.69
CA VAL A 28 10.43 -29.51 -2.27
C VAL A 28 11.76 -29.56 -1.50
N ARG A 29 12.84 -30.13 -2.08
CA ARG A 29 14.17 -30.17 -1.46
C ARG A 29 14.85 -28.79 -1.41
N LYS A 30 14.32 -27.80 -2.13
CA LYS A 30 14.79 -26.40 -2.03
C LYS A 30 14.09 -25.62 -0.92
N GLY A 31 13.13 -26.25 -0.24
CA GLY A 31 12.35 -25.68 0.85
C GLY A 31 10.87 -25.56 0.51
N VAL A 32 10.05 -25.35 1.53
CA VAL A 32 8.58 -25.28 1.43
C VAL A 32 8.07 -24.21 2.38
N ASN A 33 7.07 -23.43 1.95
CA ASN A 33 6.40 -22.45 2.77
C ASN A 33 5.07 -23.00 3.31
N PHE A 34 4.98 -23.20 4.62
CA PHE A 34 3.77 -23.68 5.29
C PHE A 34 2.87 -22.56 5.83
N ALA A 35 3.31 -21.30 5.73
CA ALA A 35 2.59 -20.18 6.33
C ALA A 35 1.23 -19.95 5.66
N VAL A 36 0.21 -19.66 6.45
CA VAL A 36 -1.12 -19.25 5.99
C VAL A 36 -1.44 -17.84 6.48
N SER A 37 -1.98 -17.00 5.60
CA SER A 37 -2.42 -15.66 5.99
C SER A 37 -3.59 -15.75 6.97
N GLY A 38 -3.54 -14.98 8.07
CA GLY A 38 -4.56 -15.04 9.13
C GLY A 38 -4.36 -16.17 10.13
N ALA A 39 -3.37 -17.05 9.92
CA ALA A 39 -3.07 -18.12 10.87
C ALA A 39 -2.71 -17.61 12.26
N THR A 40 -3.12 -18.37 13.27
CA THR A 40 -2.87 -18.11 14.70
C THR A 40 -1.85 -19.11 15.27
N ALA A 41 -1.13 -18.72 16.31
CA ALA A 41 -0.31 -19.63 17.09
C ALA A 41 -1.17 -20.61 17.90
N LEU A 42 -2.24 -20.08 18.50
CA LEU A 42 -3.25 -20.85 19.24
C LEU A 42 -4.23 -21.54 18.28
N ASP A 43 -4.85 -22.62 18.76
CA ASP A 43 -5.85 -23.36 18.01
C ASP A 43 -7.13 -22.53 17.79
N PRO A 44 -7.80 -22.61 16.63
CA PRO A 44 -9.02 -21.84 16.35
C PRO A 44 -10.10 -22.04 17.42
N LYS A 45 -10.18 -23.22 18.05
CA LYS A 45 -11.13 -23.51 19.15
C LYS A 45 -11.02 -22.51 20.29
N PHE A 46 -9.82 -21.98 20.56
CA PHE A 46 -9.60 -20.94 21.58
C PHE A 46 -10.39 -19.66 21.28
N PHE A 47 -10.47 -19.26 20.01
CA PHE A 47 -11.16 -18.05 19.56
C PHE A 47 -12.66 -18.28 19.46
N TYR A 48 -13.10 -19.48 19.03
CA TYR A 48 -14.52 -19.87 19.07
C TYR A 48 -15.06 -19.86 20.50
N ALA A 49 -14.30 -20.38 21.48
CA ALA A 49 -14.69 -20.35 22.89
C ALA A 49 -14.83 -18.94 23.47
N GLN A 50 -14.19 -17.95 22.85
CA GLN A 50 -14.30 -16.53 23.22
C GLN A 50 -15.31 -15.75 22.37
N ASN A 51 -16.12 -16.44 21.57
CA ASN A 51 -17.11 -15.83 20.66
C ASN A 51 -16.52 -14.88 19.61
N ILE A 52 -15.23 -15.03 19.28
CA ILE A 52 -14.55 -14.24 18.24
C ILE A 52 -14.08 -15.10 17.06
N GLY A 53 -14.44 -16.40 17.05
CA GLY A 53 -14.06 -17.34 15.99
C GLY A 53 -14.59 -16.96 14.59
N SER A 54 -15.70 -16.22 14.51
CA SER A 54 -16.24 -15.71 13.24
C SER A 54 -15.35 -14.65 12.57
N LEU A 55 -14.42 -14.03 13.31
CA LEU A 55 -13.46 -13.08 12.76
C LEU A 55 -12.24 -13.76 12.13
N LEU A 56 -12.01 -15.05 12.42
CA LEU A 56 -10.86 -15.78 11.88
C LEU A 56 -10.95 -15.88 10.36
N TRP A 57 -9.82 -15.65 9.71
CA TRP A 57 -9.74 -15.75 8.23
C TRP A 57 -9.42 -17.16 7.76
N THR A 58 -8.88 -17.98 8.65
CA THR A 58 -8.57 -19.39 8.42
C THR A 58 -8.60 -20.16 9.74
N ASN A 59 -8.81 -21.47 9.67
CA ASN A 59 -8.64 -22.40 10.77
C ASN A 59 -7.23 -23.04 10.80
N ASP A 60 -6.33 -22.62 9.91
CA ASP A 60 -4.97 -23.17 9.80
C ASP A 60 -4.02 -22.56 10.84
N SER A 61 -4.02 -23.11 12.06
CA SER A 61 -3.11 -22.69 13.13
C SER A 61 -1.66 -23.21 12.95
N LEU A 62 -0.77 -22.77 13.83
CA LEU A 62 0.62 -23.23 13.88
C LEU A 62 0.73 -24.76 14.03
N SER A 63 -0.15 -25.39 14.81
CA SER A 63 -0.16 -26.85 14.96
C SER A 63 -0.56 -27.56 13.66
N VAL A 64 -1.49 -26.99 12.90
CA VAL A 64 -1.88 -27.48 11.57
C VAL A 64 -0.70 -27.38 10.61
N GLN A 65 -0.03 -26.23 10.56
CA GLN A 65 1.15 -26.02 9.70
C GLN A 65 2.30 -26.97 10.07
N LEU A 66 2.52 -27.23 11.36
CA LEU A 66 3.50 -28.19 11.83
C LEU A 66 3.15 -29.63 11.41
N SER A 67 1.85 -29.98 11.39
CA SER A 67 1.41 -31.29 10.88
C SER A 67 1.72 -31.47 9.39
N TRP A 68 1.65 -30.39 8.60
CA TRP A 68 2.01 -30.39 7.19
C TRP A 68 3.51 -30.58 6.99
N PHE A 69 4.33 -29.91 7.80
CA PHE A 69 5.78 -30.15 7.81
C PHE A 69 6.10 -31.63 8.07
N LYS A 70 5.45 -32.25 9.07
CA LYS A 70 5.67 -33.68 9.37
C LYS A 70 5.31 -34.59 8.19
N LYS A 71 4.30 -34.24 7.39
CA LYS A 71 3.97 -34.97 6.15
C LYS A 71 5.06 -34.82 5.08
N VAL A 72 5.56 -33.60 4.88
CA VAL A 72 6.63 -33.33 3.89
C VAL A 72 7.96 -33.93 4.32
N LYS A 73 8.26 -34.02 5.62
CA LYS A 73 9.51 -34.60 6.12
C LYS A 73 9.83 -35.97 5.51
N PHE A 74 8.83 -36.84 5.37
CA PHE A 74 9.00 -38.18 4.78
C PHE A 74 9.44 -38.19 3.31
N THR A 75 9.25 -37.09 2.58
CA THR A 75 9.74 -36.95 1.18
C THR A 75 11.14 -36.34 1.11
N LEU A 76 11.60 -35.69 2.18
CA LEU A 76 12.92 -35.06 2.27
C LEU A 76 13.99 -36.04 2.76
N CYS A 77 13.63 -36.91 3.70
CA CYS A 77 14.54 -37.90 4.30
C CYS A 77 13.77 -39.14 4.76
N SER A 78 14.43 -40.30 4.73
CA SER A 78 13.80 -41.59 5.04
C SER A 78 14.33 -42.25 6.31
N THR A 79 15.58 -41.96 6.69
CA THR A 79 16.19 -42.43 7.95
C THR A 79 16.52 -41.26 8.87
N LYS A 80 16.69 -41.53 10.17
CA LYS A 80 17.13 -40.51 11.13
C LYS A 80 18.44 -39.86 10.71
N HIS A 81 19.41 -40.66 10.26
CA HIS A 81 20.70 -40.17 9.79
C HIS A 81 20.56 -39.21 8.60
N ASP A 82 19.70 -39.55 7.63
CA ASP A 82 19.45 -38.69 6.47
C ASP A 82 18.78 -37.38 6.88
N CYS A 83 17.80 -37.45 7.78
CA CYS A 83 17.11 -36.27 8.29
C CYS A 83 18.06 -35.34 9.04
N ASP A 84 18.91 -35.89 9.91
CA ASP A 84 19.89 -35.11 10.67
C ASP A 84 20.88 -34.42 9.72
N ASN A 85 21.38 -35.13 8.70
CA ASN A 85 22.29 -34.58 7.70
C ASN A 85 21.64 -33.47 6.85
N TYR A 86 20.38 -33.65 6.48
CA TYR A 86 19.64 -32.71 5.65
C TYR A 86 19.22 -31.45 6.44
N PHE A 87 18.57 -31.63 7.59
CA PHE A 87 18.05 -30.53 8.40
C PHE A 87 19.14 -29.72 9.10
N LYS A 88 20.32 -30.29 9.36
CA LYS A 88 21.49 -29.54 9.82
C LYS A 88 21.92 -28.43 8.86
N LYS A 89 21.62 -28.57 7.57
CA LYS A 89 21.92 -27.58 6.51
C LYS A 89 20.71 -26.70 6.16
N SER A 90 19.55 -26.99 6.74
CA SER A 90 18.31 -26.24 6.50
C SER A 90 18.14 -25.11 7.52
N LEU A 91 17.39 -24.08 7.13
CA LEU A 91 16.90 -23.02 8.00
C LEU A 91 15.39 -23.19 8.20
N PHE A 92 14.97 -23.24 9.46
CA PHE A 92 13.57 -23.25 9.84
C PHE A 92 13.16 -21.86 10.30
N VAL A 93 12.19 -21.26 9.61
CA VAL A 93 11.65 -19.95 10.00
C VAL A 93 10.25 -20.15 10.55
N ILE A 94 10.09 -19.99 11.86
CA ILE A 94 8.79 -19.95 12.53
C ILE A 94 8.36 -18.51 12.41
N GLY A 95 7.60 -18.14 11.37
CA GLY A 95 7.32 -16.75 10.98
C GLY A 95 6.69 -15.87 12.09
N GLU A 96 6.18 -14.69 11.75
CA GLU A 96 5.48 -13.78 12.69
C GLU A 96 4.10 -14.31 13.14
N ILE A 97 4.06 -15.59 13.53
CA ILE A 97 2.91 -16.29 14.08
C ILE A 97 2.71 -15.81 15.52
N GLY A 98 1.46 -15.64 15.96
CA GLY A 98 1.14 -14.96 17.22
C GLY A 98 0.61 -13.54 17.02
N GLY A 99 0.99 -12.88 15.92
CA GLY A 99 0.49 -11.52 15.62
C GLY A 99 -1.04 -11.47 15.44
N ASN A 100 -1.62 -12.50 14.79
CA ASN A 100 -3.06 -12.61 14.57
C ASN A 100 -3.84 -12.98 15.82
N ASP A 101 -3.23 -13.72 16.73
CA ASP A 101 -3.78 -14.05 18.04
C ASP A 101 -4.09 -12.79 18.87
N TYR A 102 -3.40 -11.69 18.56
CA TYR A 102 -3.68 -10.36 19.11
C TYR A 102 -4.59 -9.52 18.20
N ASN A 103 -4.41 -9.60 16.88
CA ASN A 103 -5.22 -8.83 15.91
C ASN A 103 -6.72 -9.11 16.06
N TYR A 104 -7.13 -10.38 16.20
CA TYR A 104 -8.54 -10.74 16.25
C TYR A 104 -9.24 -10.22 17.52
N PRO A 105 -8.69 -10.40 18.74
CA PRO A 105 -9.23 -9.74 19.93
C PRO A 105 -9.26 -8.21 19.83
N PHE A 106 -8.23 -7.57 19.28
CA PHE A 106 -8.24 -6.12 19.08
C PHE A 106 -9.36 -5.69 18.11
N ALA A 107 -9.57 -6.43 17.02
CA ALA A 107 -10.67 -6.18 16.09
C ALA A 107 -12.04 -6.39 16.73
N ALA A 108 -12.14 -7.28 17.72
CA ALA A 108 -13.33 -7.49 18.55
C ALA A 108 -13.49 -6.43 19.67
N GLY A 109 -12.63 -5.41 19.73
CA GLY A 109 -12.72 -4.33 20.72
C GLY A 109 -12.05 -4.61 22.06
N ALA A 110 -11.24 -5.68 22.18
CA ALA A 110 -10.51 -5.96 23.42
C ALA A 110 -9.47 -4.88 23.72
N SER A 111 -9.36 -4.51 25.00
CA SER A 111 -8.33 -3.59 25.50
C SER A 111 -6.93 -4.19 25.43
N ILE A 112 -5.89 -3.34 25.40
CA ILE A 112 -4.49 -3.77 25.46
C ILE A 112 -4.23 -4.67 26.68
N GLN A 113 -4.83 -4.39 27.83
CA GLN A 113 -4.68 -5.20 29.04
C GLN A 113 -5.24 -6.61 28.86
N GLN A 114 -6.43 -6.73 28.26
CA GLN A 114 -7.05 -8.04 27.97
C GLN A 114 -6.18 -8.82 26.99
N VAL A 115 -5.74 -8.21 25.90
CA VAL A 115 -4.89 -8.88 24.91
C VAL A 115 -3.52 -9.25 25.48
N ARG A 116 -2.98 -8.45 26.41
CA ARG A 116 -1.70 -8.73 27.09
C ARG A 116 -1.73 -10.04 27.89
N SER A 117 -2.89 -10.44 28.39
CA SER A 117 -3.06 -11.73 29.07
C SER A 117 -2.84 -12.94 28.15
N LEU A 118 -2.94 -12.76 26.82
CA LEU A 118 -2.74 -13.82 25.83
C LEU A 118 -1.26 -14.06 25.53
N VAL A 119 -0.38 -13.11 25.85
CA VAL A 119 1.05 -13.17 25.49
C VAL A 119 1.74 -14.44 25.98
N PRO A 120 1.58 -14.89 27.24
CA PRO A 120 2.19 -16.14 27.70
C PRO A 120 1.70 -17.38 26.93
N LEU A 121 0.42 -17.45 26.58
CA LEU A 121 -0.16 -18.59 25.86
C LEU A 121 0.39 -18.68 24.43
N VAL A 122 0.47 -17.55 23.74
CA VAL A 122 1.01 -17.47 22.38
C VAL A 122 2.49 -17.84 22.35
N ILE A 123 3.28 -17.30 23.28
CA ILE A 123 4.72 -17.61 23.37
C ILE A 123 4.94 -19.09 23.68
N LEU A 124 4.13 -19.67 24.56
CA LEU A 124 4.18 -21.11 24.85
C LEU A 124 3.93 -21.94 23.60
N ALA A 125 2.92 -21.58 22.80
CA ALA A 125 2.62 -22.27 21.53
C ALA A 125 3.80 -22.19 20.54
N ILE A 126 4.41 -21.00 20.40
CA ILE A 126 5.61 -20.79 19.57
C ILE A 126 6.79 -21.65 20.07
N CYS A 127 7.03 -21.66 21.37
CA CYS A 127 8.12 -22.42 21.98
C CYS A 127 7.92 -23.93 21.84
N ASN A 128 6.68 -24.41 21.96
CA ASN A 128 6.35 -25.82 21.77
C ASN A 128 6.54 -26.25 20.31
N ALA A 129 6.13 -25.42 19.35
CA ALA A 129 6.38 -25.68 17.93
C ALA A 129 7.88 -25.67 17.62
N THR A 130 8.63 -24.72 18.18
CA THR A 130 10.09 -24.63 18.04
C THR A 130 10.78 -25.88 18.60
N SER A 131 10.38 -26.32 19.81
CA SER A 131 10.87 -27.55 20.45
C SER A 131 10.58 -28.78 19.60
N THR A 132 9.35 -28.87 19.06
CA THR A 132 8.96 -29.99 18.19
C THR A 132 9.81 -30.01 16.92
N LEU A 133 10.08 -28.87 16.30
CA LEU A 133 10.96 -28.83 15.11
C LEU A 133 12.38 -29.33 15.43
N ILE A 134 12.92 -28.96 16.59
CA ILE A 134 14.24 -29.44 17.06
C ILE A 134 14.21 -30.95 17.27
N GLU A 135 13.17 -31.47 17.93
CA GLU A 135 12.97 -32.91 18.14
C GLU A 135 12.79 -33.69 16.83
N GLU A 136 12.28 -33.02 15.78
CA GLU A 136 12.18 -33.56 14.43
C GLU A 136 13.48 -33.43 13.61
N GLY A 137 14.54 -32.84 14.16
CA GLY A 137 15.90 -32.76 13.59
C GLY A 137 16.36 -31.35 13.18
N ALA A 138 15.59 -30.30 13.43
CA ALA A 138 15.97 -28.94 13.07
C ALA A 138 17.15 -28.42 13.91
N VAL A 139 18.17 -27.89 13.24
CA VAL A 139 19.36 -27.33 13.90
C VAL A 139 19.40 -25.81 13.82
N ASN A 140 19.05 -25.19 12.68
CA ASN A 140 19.06 -23.73 12.54
C ASN A 140 17.63 -23.22 12.52
N LEU A 141 17.25 -22.45 13.54
CA LEU A 141 15.89 -21.93 13.71
C LEU A 141 15.93 -20.40 13.84
N LEU A 142 15.06 -19.71 13.11
CA LEU A 142 14.78 -18.29 13.23
C LEU A 142 13.34 -18.11 13.74
N VAL A 143 13.19 -17.44 14.87
CA VAL A 143 11.90 -17.13 15.49
C VAL A 143 11.77 -15.60 15.60
N PRO A 144 11.06 -14.95 14.68
CA PRO A 144 10.86 -13.51 14.71
C PRO A 144 9.91 -13.07 15.83
N GLY A 145 10.16 -11.86 16.33
CA GLY A 145 9.18 -11.11 17.12
C GLY A 145 8.14 -10.41 16.26
N ASN A 146 7.27 -9.62 16.90
CA ASN A 146 6.22 -8.86 16.24
C ASN A 146 6.75 -7.56 15.62
N ILE A 147 6.03 -7.05 14.60
CA ILE A 147 6.27 -5.71 14.05
C ILE A 147 5.72 -4.60 14.99
N PRO A 148 6.16 -3.33 14.83
CA PRO A 148 5.62 -2.19 15.59
C PRO A 148 4.17 -1.93 15.22
N ARG A 149 3.25 -2.53 16.00
CA ARG A 149 1.82 -2.52 15.75
C ARG A 149 1.22 -1.11 15.75
N GLY A 150 1.75 -0.22 16.59
CA GLY A 150 1.32 1.18 16.64
C GLY A 150 1.65 1.96 15.37
N CYS A 151 2.53 1.45 14.51
CA CYS A 151 2.82 2.03 13.20
C CYS A 151 1.95 1.45 12.07
N SER A 152 1.10 0.46 12.36
CA SER A 152 0.20 -0.12 11.38
C SER A 152 -0.91 0.87 11.02
N PRO A 153 -1.15 1.15 9.72
CA PRO A 153 -2.25 2.02 9.30
C PRO A 153 -3.62 1.57 9.82
N ALA A 154 -3.85 0.26 9.95
CA ALA A 154 -5.10 -0.26 10.50
C ALA A 154 -5.32 0.20 11.96
N PHE A 155 -4.29 0.06 12.81
CA PHE A 155 -4.37 0.48 14.21
C PHE A 155 -4.37 2.01 14.34
N LEU A 156 -3.63 2.74 13.50
CA LEU A 156 -3.69 4.19 13.46
C LEU A 156 -5.07 4.72 13.10
N ALA A 157 -5.83 3.98 12.28
CA ALA A 157 -7.19 4.33 11.89
C ALA A 157 -8.22 3.92 12.97
N THR A 158 -8.16 2.69 13.47
CA THR A 158 -9.19 2.15 14.38
C THR A 158 -8.98 2.51 15.85
N ALA A 159 -7.74 2.79 16.24
CA ALA A 159 -7.37 3.20 17.60
C ALA A 159 -6.83 4.65 17.62
N ALA A 160 -7.32 5.48 16.70
CA ALA A 160 -6.93 6.88 16.63
C ALA A 160 -7.28 7.60 17.94
N SER A 161 -6.31 8.31 18.51
CA SER A 161 -6.49 9.18 19.67
C SER A 161 -6.54 10.64 19.21
N PRO A 162 -7.45 11.46 19.77
CA PRO A 162 -7.39 12.91 19.56
C PRO A 162 -6.17 13.55 20.25
N ASN A 163 -5.55 12.83 21.20
CA ASN A 163 -4.41 13.34 21.95
C ASN A 163 -3.09 13.05 21.22
N ARG A 164 -2.43 14.11 20.75
CA ARG A 164 -1.11 14.03 20.09
C ARG A 164 -0.05 13.36 20.97
N SER A 165 -0.16 13.44 22.30
CA SER A 165 0.81 12.80 23.20
C SER A 165 0.75 11.28 23.19
N ASP A 166 -0.27 10.66 22.61
CA ASP A 166 -0.38 9.20 22.52
C ASP A 166 0.47 8.63 21.38
N TYR A 167 0.89 9.50 20.48
CA TYR A 167 1.73 9.18 19.35
C TYR A 167 3.19 9.48 19.67
N ASP A 168 4.07 8.67 19.08
CA ASP A 168 5.48 8.95 19.03
C ASP A 168 5.70 10.16 18.09
N PRO A 169 6.34 11.24 18.56
CA PRO A 169 6.44 12.48 17.78
C PRO A 169 7.31 12.36 16.53
N LEU A 170 8.24 11.40 16.50
CA LEU A 170 9.14 11.19 15.38
C LEU A 170 8.47 10.37 14.27
N THR A 171 7.76 9.31 14.65
CA THR A 171 7.23 8.29 13.73
C THR A 171 5.74 8.44 13.46
N GLY A 172 5.00 9.11 14.36
CA GLY A 172 3.55 9.19 14.34
C GLY A 172 2.85 7.87 14.71
N CYS A 173 3.57 6.92 15.32
CA CYS A 173 3.03 5.63 15.73
C CYS A 173 2.39 5.68 17.12
N LEU A 174 1.35 4.88 17.37
CA LEU A 174 0.74 4.78 18.71
C LEU A 174 1.70 4.11 19.71
N LYS A 175 2.07 4.84 20.78
CA LYS A 175 3.05 4.37 21.76
C LYS A 175 2.59 3.12 22.52
N SER A 176 1.33 3.08 22.93
CA SER A 176 0.78 1.97 23.72
C SER A 176 0.78 0.63 22.95
N TYR A 177 0.47 0.67 21.65
CA TYR A 177 0.50 -0.52 20.79
C TYR A 177 1.92 -0.97 20.45
N ASN A 178 2.86 -0.04 20.30
CA ASN A 178 4.28 -0.38 20.14
C ASN A 178 4.85 -1.00 21.42
N ALA A 179 4.53 -0.45 22.59
CA ALA A 179 4.92 -1.00 23.88
C ALA A 179 4.37 -2.42 24.09
N PHE A 180 3.18 -2.73 23.56
CA PHE A 180 2.66 -4.09 23.54
C PHE A 180 3.52 -5.04 22.69
N SER A 181 3.89 -4.64 21.46
CA SER A 181 4.79 -5.45 20.62
C SER A 181 6.15 -5.67 21.30
N GLU A 182 6.72 -4.64 21.92
CA GLU A 182 7.98 -4.75 22.66
C GLU A 182 7.86 -5.69 23.86
N TYR A 183 6.75 -5.64 24.60
CA TYR A 183 6.50 -6.56 25.70
C TYR A 183 6.47 -8.02 25.22
N HIS A 184 5.73 -8.31 24.14
CA HIS A 184 5.73 -9.64 23.54
C HIS A 184 7.15 -10.11 23.20
N ASP A 185 7.92 -9.27 22.51
CA ASP A 185 9.27 -9.63 22.06
C ASP A 185 10.24 -9.84 23.21
N GLN A 186 10.11 -9.06 24.29
CA GLN A 186 10.87 -9.28 25.52
C GLN A 186 10.55 -10.64 26.15
N GLN A 187 9.28 -11.03 26.22
CA GLN A 187 8.89 -12.34 26.75
C GLN A 187 9.36 -13.47 25.83
N LEU A 188 9.24 -13.31 24.51
CA LEU A 188 9.67 -14.32 23.55
C LEU A 188 11.19 -14.52 23.63
N LYS A 189 11.99 -13.45 23.68
CA LYS A 189 13.45 -13.54 23.87
C LYS A 189 13.83 -14.35 25.11
N LYS A 190 13.16 -14.12 26.25
CA LYS A 190 13.40 -14.88 27.49
C LYS A 190 13.07 -16.36 27.32
N SER A 191 11.93 -16.68 26.70
CA SER A 191 11.56 -18.08 26.46
C SER A 191 12.49 -18.78 25.46
N LEU A 192 12.96 -18.08 24.43
CA LEU A 192 13.95 -18.61 23.50
C LEU A 192 15.30 -18.87 24.16
N GLN A 193 15.72 -18.03 25.12
CA GLN A 193 16.92 -18.31 25.93
C GLN A 193 16.77 -19.62 26.70
N THR A 194 15.62 -19.86 27.33
CA THR A 194 15.35 -21.16 27.98
C THR A 194 15.44 -22.33 27.00
N LEU A 195 14.94 -22.18 25.77
CA LEU A 195 15.09 -23.22 24.75
C LEU A 195 16.53 -23.42 24.29
N GLN A 196 17.33 -22.36 24.19
CA GLN A 196 18.76 -22.45 23.85
C GLN A 196 19.52 -23.28 24.91
N TRP A 197 19.20 -23.09 26.20
CA TRP A 197 19.76 -23.92 27.27
C TRP A 197 19.30 -25.38 27.20
N LYS A 198 18.01 -25.60 26.88
CA LYS A 198 17.43 -26.94 26.77
C LYS A 198 17.99 -27.73 25.57
N TYR A 199 18.27 -27.04 24.46
CA TYR A 199 18.72 -27.65 23.20
C TYR A 199 20.06 -27.03 22.74
N PRO A 200 21.19 -27.31 23.42
CA PRO A 200 22.47 -26.68 23.12
C PRO A 200 23.04 -27.03 21.73
N HIS A 201 22.54 -28.10 21.11
CA HIS A 201 22.90 -28.48 19.74
C HIS A 201 22.14 -27.67 18.68
N ALA A 202 21.04 -27.00 19.04
CA ALA A 202 20.23 -26.20 18.12
C ALA A 202 20.62 -24.72 18.20
N ARG A 203 20.84 -24.09 17.04
CA ARG A 203 21.02 -22.66 16.89
C ARG A 203 19.66 -21.98 16.73
N ILE A 204 19.12 -21.50 17.83
CA ILE A 204 17.86 -20.74 17.88
C ILE A 204 18.17 -19.24 17.86
N MET A 205 17.67 -18.52 16.86
CA MET A 205 17.90 -17.08 16.67
C MET A 205 16.59 -16.31 16.80
N PHE A 206 16.63 -15.20 17.54
CA PHE A 206 15.51 -14.25 17.57
C PHE A 206 15.60 -13.31 16.37
N GLY A 207 14.50 -13.17 15.62
CA GLY A 207 14.39 -12.20 14.53
C GLY A 207 13.81 -10.87 14.99
N ASP A 208 14.62 -9.82 15.04
CA ASP A 208 14.17 -8.47 15.48
C ASP A 208 13.40 -7.72 14.38
N TYR A 209 12.19 -8.20 14.08
CA TYR A 209 11.30 -7.58 13.10
C TYR A 209 10.81 -6.22 13.58
N TYR A 210 10.61 -6.04 14.88
CA TYR A 210 10.28 -4.75 15.47
C TYR A 210 11.36 -3.72 15.12
N GLY A 211 12.61 -3.99 15.50
CA GLY A 211 13.73 -3.09 15.26
C GLY A 211 13.99 -2.86 13.78
N ALA A 212 13.92 -3.90 12.95
CA ALA A 212 14.07 -3.78 11.50
C ALA A 212 13.00 -2.85 10.90
N SER A 213 11.73 -3.01 11.29
CA SER A 213 10.63 -2.16 10.84
C SER A 213 10.73 -0.73 11.36
N MET A 214 11.11 -0.55 12.63
CA MET A 214 11.27 0.78 13.23
C MET A 214 12.36 1.63 12.57
N ARG A 215 13.38 1.01 11.95
CA ARG A 215 14.35 1.75 11.12
C ARG A 215 13.65 2.48 9.97
N PHE A 216 12.70 1.83 9.30
CA PHE A 216 11.90 2.44 8.23
C PHE A 216 11.04 3.59 8.73
N TYR A 217 10.38 3.43 9.88
CA TYR A 217 9.51 4.47 10.43
C TYR A 217 10.27 5.69 10.97
N ARG A 218 11.47 5.47 11.53
CA ARG A 218 12.31 6.55 12.09
C ARG A 218 13.05 7.34 11.03
N ALA A 219 13.45 6.69 9.94
CA ALA A 219 14.25 7.30 8.89
C ALA A 219 13.75 6.87 7.51
N PRO A 220 12.48 7.16 7.14
CA PRO A 220 11.94 6.78 5.84
C PRO A 220 12.72 7.43 4.69
N SER A 221 13.36 8.58 4.93
CA SER A 221 14.25 9.25 3.98
C SER A 221 15.48 8.41 3.62
N LEU A 222 16.12 7.70 4.55
CA LEU A 222 17.30 6.86 4.24
C LEU A 222 16.95 5.73 3.27
N PHE A 223 15.74 5.16 3.39
CA PHE A 223 15.26 4.14 2.47
C PHE A 223 14.81 4.74 1.15
N ALA A 224 14.19 5.93 1.18
CA ALA A 224 13.85 6.65 -0.02
C ALA A 224 15.11 7.07 -0.79
N GLU A 225 16.17 7.52 -0.12
CA GLU A 225 17.49 7.84 -0.69
C GLU A 225 18.17 6.60 -1.28
N ALA A 226 18.18 5.48 -0.55
CA ALA A 226 18.68 4.20 -1.06
C ALA A 226 17.91 3.70 -2.30
N LEU A 227 16.66 4.14 -2.47
CA LEU A 227 15.81 3.85 -3.62
C LEU A 227 15.75 5.00 -4.65
N HIS A 228 16.51 6.09 -4.44
CA HIS A 228 16.49 7.31 -5.24
C HIS A 228 15.09 7.94 -5.43
N LEU A 229 14.22 7.84 -4.42
CA LEU A 229 12.87 8.40 -4.39
C LEU A 229 12.85 9.70 -3.55
N PRO A 230 12.42 10.86 -4.08
CA PRO A 230 12.14 12.02 -3.25
C PRO A 230 10.87 11.76 -2.43
N LEU A 231 11.01 11.58 -1.11
CA LEU A 231 9.86 11.41 -0.21
C LEU A 231 9.39 12.79 0.29
N LEU A 232 8.24 13.23 -0.22
CA LEU A 232 7.60 14.48 0.23
C LEU A 232 6.84 14.24 1.54
N SER A 233 7.03 15.13 2.51
CA SER A 233 6.26 15.08 3.77
C SER A 233 4.80 15.47 3.53
N PRO A 234 3.80 14.71 4.01
CA PRO A 234 2.42 15.15 3.92
C PRO A 234 2.22 16.39 4.80
N TYR A 235 1.52 17.41 4.29
CA TYR A 235 1.38 18.72 4.92
C TYR A 235 0.94 18.64 6.39
N LEU A 236 -0.02 17.77 6.72
CA LEU A 236 -0.53 17.62 8.09
C LEU A 236 0.51 17.08 9.10
N LYS A 237 1.66 16.59 8.63
CA LYS A 237 2.80 16.18 9.48
C LYS A 237 3.92 17.21 9.52
N VAL A 238 3.85 18.26 8.70
CA VAL A 238 4.86 19.32 8.69
C VAL A 238 4.60 20.22 9.90
N ALA A 239 5.59 20.37 10.79
CA ALA A 239 5.48 21.30 11.91
C ALA A 239 5.42 22.75 11.40
N ASP A 240 4.70 23.62 12.10
CA ASP A 240 4.68 25.06 11.79
C ASP A 240 6.13 25.59 11.78
N GLY A 241 6.57 26.21 10.67
CA GLY A 241 7.95 26.69 10.53
C GLY A 241 8.99 25.68 10.07
N GLN A 242 8.61 24.45 9.70
CA GLN A 242 9.54 23.49 9.11
C GLN A 242 9.75 23.75 7.62
N ILE A 243 10.93 24.29 7.28
CA ILE A 243 11.24 24.86 5.96
C ILE A 243 12.41 24.15 5.24
N ASN A 244 13.28 23.46 5.99
CA ASN A 244 14.39 22.66 5.45
C ASN A 244 13.95 21.23 5.10
N ILE A 245 12.96 21.10 4.23
CA ILE A 245 12.46 19.80 3.74
C ILE A 245 12.48 19.76 2.22
N PRO A 246 12.72 18.59 1.60
CA PRO A 246 12.84 18.47 0.14
C PRO A 246 11.54 18.81 -0.61
N GLY A 247 10.41 18.85 0.11
CA GLY A 247 9.14 19.39 -0.35
C GLY A 247 7.97 18.90 0.49
N VAL A 248 6.77 19.37 0.16
CA VAL A 248 5.53 19.09 0.89
C VAL A 248 4.45 18.55 -0.04
N ASN A 249 3.74 17.53 0.40
CA ASN A 249 2.60 16.96 -0.30
C ASN A 249 1.28 17.41 0.36
N PHE A 250 0.52 18.23 -0.36
CA PHE A 250 -0.80 18.72 0.09
C PHE A 250 -1.97 17.84 -0.37
N ALA A 251 -1.71 16.83 -1.21
CA ALA A 251 -2.75 16.01 -1.80
C ALA A 251 -3.51 15.19 -0.76
N VAL A 252 -4.83 15.14 -0.90
CA VAL A 252 -5.73 14.33 -0.08
C VAL A 252 -6.51 13.37 -0.97
N ALA A 253 -6.55 12.09 -0.59
CA ALA A 253 -7.33 11.09 -1.32
C ALA A 253 -8.82 11.47 -1.33
N GLY A 254 -9.46 11.35 -2.49
CA GLY A 254 -10.87 11.71 -2.68
C GLY A 254 -11.14 13.20 -2.88
N ALA A 255 -10.11 14.06 -2.85
CA ALA A 255 -10.29 15.50 -3.05
C ALA A 255 -10.82 15.82 -4.45
N SER A 256 -11.70 16.82 -4.52
CA SER A 256 -12.24 17.39 -5.75
C SER A 256 -11.54 18.70 -6.12
N ALA A 257 -11.61 19.09 -7.39
CA ALA A 257 -11.23 20.44 -7.81
C ALA A 257 -12.20 21.46 -7.19
N LEU A 258 -13.50 21.23 -7.37
CA LEU A 258 -14.57 22.06 -6.83
C LEU A 258 -14.68 21.91 -5.30
N ASP A 259 -15.18 22.95 -4.64
CA ASP A 259 -15.48 22.89 -3.22
C ASP A 259 -16.61 21.92 -2.90
N THR A 260 -16.50 21.23 -1.76
CA THR A 260 -17.41 20.13 -1.42
C THR A 260 -18.87 20.55 -1.23
N ASN A 261 -19.11 21.84 -1.00
CA ASN A 261 -20.45 22.44 -0.98
C ASN A 261 -21.16 22.31 -2.33
N PHE A 262 -20.42 22.25 -3.44
CA PHE A 262 -20.99 22.01 -4.78
C PHE A 262 -21.68 20.64 -4.87
N PHE A 263 -21.13 19.64 -4.18
CA PHE A 263 -21.64 18.27 -4.17
C PHE A 263 -22.63 18.00 -3.03
N LYS A 264 -23.28 19.04 -2.49
CA LYS A 264 -24.24 18.88 -1.39
C LYS A 264 -25.33 17.86 -1.78
N GLY A 265 -25.48 16.83 -0.96
CA GLY A 265 -26.43 15.73 -1.20
C GLY A 265 -25.85 14.56 -2.01
N LEU A 266 -24.59 14.63 -2.43
CA LEU A 266 -23.85 13.51 -3.03
C LEU A 266 -22.88 12.89 -2.02
N PRO A 267 -22.61 11.57 -2.12
CA PRO A 267 -21.61 10.92 -1.30
C PRO A 267 -20.21 11.36 -1.73
N VAL A 268 -19.58 12.23 -0.95
CA VAL A 268 -18.18 12.65 -1.14
C VAL A 268 -17.25 11.90 -0.18
N THR A 269 -16.04 11.60 -0.64
CA THR A 269 -15.06 10.82 0.15
C THR A 269 -14.35 11.66 1.21
N THR A 270 -14.22 12.97 0.99
CA THR A 270 -13.56 13.91 1.91
C THR A 270 -14.18 15.30 1.78
N ASN A 271 -13.98 16.16 2.78
CA ASN A 271 -14.37 17.57 2.77
C ASN A 271 -13.25 18.50 2.25
N ILE A 272 -12.18 17.94 1.70
CA ILE A 272 -11.00 18.68 1.23
C ILE A 272 -11.07 18.88 -0.29
N SER A 273 -11.04 20.14 -0.73
CA SER A 273 -10.95 20.54 -2.14
C SER A 273 -9.55 21.02 -2.53
N LEU A 274 -9.34 21.29 -3.82
CA LEU A 274 -8.12 21.95 -4.30
C LEU A 274 -7.92 23.33 -3.63
N ASN A 275 -9.00 24.10 -3.42
CA ASN A 275 -8.92 25.39 -2.73
C ASN A 275 -8.45 25.25 -1.27
N VAL A 276 -8.90 24.20 -0.57
CA VAL A 276 -8.42 23.91 0.78
C VAL A 276 -6.92 23.57 0.75
N GLN A 277 -6.46 22.75 -0.20
CA GLN A 277 -5.03 22.42 -0.35
C GLN A 277 -4.19 23.68 -0.68
N LEU A 278 -4.71 24.60 -1.50
CA LEU A 278 -4.05 25.89 -1.76
C LEU A 278 -3.97 26.75 -0.50
N SER A 279 -5.02 26.77 0.32
CA SER A 279 -5.01 27.51 1.60
C SER A 279 -3.93 26.98 2.54
N TRP A 280 -3.72 25.66 2.55
CA TRP A 280 -2.65 25.01 3.30
C TRP A 280 -1.27 25.39 2.77
N PHE A 281 -1.10 25.41 1.45
CA PHE A 281 0.13 25.91 0.85
C PHE A 281 0.40 27.37 1.24
N LYS A 282 -0.58 28.27 1.14
CA LYS A 282 -0.42 29.68 1.52
C LYS A 282 -0.07 29.83 3.01
N LYS A 283 -0.71 29.05 3.88
CA LYS A 283 -0.38 29.00 5.31
C LYS A 283 1.03 28.48 5.57
N TRP A 284 1.46 27.43 4.87
CA TRP A 284 2.82 26.92 5.02
C TRP A 284 3.85 27.90 4.47
N LYS A 285 3.55 28.55 3.35
CA LYS A 285 4.40 29.55 2.70
C LYS A 285 4.76 30.68 3.64
N SER A 286 3.81 31.21 4.41
CA SER A 286 4.08 32.30 5.37
C SER A 286 5.13 31.95 6.42
N SER A 287 5.46 30.67 6.60
CA SER A 287 6.48 30.22 7.54
C SER A 287 7.93 30.32 7.03
N PHE A 288 8.16 30.44 5.72
CA PHE A 288 9.50 30.68 5.12
C PHE A 288 9.57 31.91 4.21
N CYS A 289 8.43 32.48 3.84
CA CYS A 289 8.32 33.59 2.90
C CYS A 289 8.06 34.90 3.67
N ALA A 290 9.04 35.30 4.51
CA ALA A 290 8.94 36.50 5.35
C ALA A 290 9.17 37.80 4.56
N ASN A 291 10.01 37.74 3.52
CA ASN A 291 10.25 38.82 2.57
C ASN A 291 10.38 38.25 1.15
N ARG A 292 10.33 39.13 0.15
CA ARG A 292 10.36 38.75 -1.27
C ARG A 292 11.57 37.89 -1.65
N GLN A 293 12.76 38.20 -1.11
CA GLN A 293 13.98 37.44 -1.41
C GLN A 293 13.91 36.01 -0.87
N ASP A 294 13.38 35.81 0.35
CA ASP A 294 13.21 34.48 0.92
C ASP A 294 12.21 33.64 0.11
N CYS A 295 11.11 34.25 -0.33
CA CYS A 295 10.13 33.60 -1.20
C CYS A 295 10.77 33.19 -2.53
N GLU A 296 11.42 34.12 -3.24
CA GLU A 296 12.06 33.87 -4.53
C GLU A 296 13.14 32.78 -4.42
N ARG A 297 13.91 32.76 -3.34
CA ARG A 297 14.96 31.76 -3.10
C ARG A 297 14.43 30.33 -3.07
N TYR A 298 13.25 30.11 -2.46
CA TYR A 298 12.63 28.79 -2.36
C TYR A 298 11.77 28.47 -3.58
N LEU A 299 10.87 29.37 -3.97
CA LEU A 299 9.85 29.10 -4.98
C LEU A 299 10.44 29.00 -6.40
N ASN A 300 11.46 29.80 -6.73
CA ASN A 300 12.12 29.74 -8.04
C ASN A 300 12.94 28.45 -8.26
N LYS A 301 13.17 27.67 -7.19
CA LYS A 301 13.87 26.38 -7.24
C LYS A 301 12.93 25.19 -7.02
N SER A 302 11.63 25.45 -6.90
CA SER A 302 10.62 24.46 -6.58
C SER A 302 9.80 24.10 -7.81
N LEU A 303 9.50 22.80 -7.95
CA LEU A 303 8.50 22.33 -8.91
C LEU A 303 7.15 22.20 -8.20
N PHE A 304 6.16 22.93 -8.70
CA PHE A 304 4.78 22.83 -8.24
C PHE A 304 4.03 21.80 -9.07
N VAL A 305 3.47 20.78 -8.41
CA VAL A 305 2.75 19.71 -9.11
C VAL A 305 1.27 19.72 -8.75
N VAL A 306 0.43 20.13 -9.69
CA VAL A 306 -1.01 19.90 -9.65
C VAL A 306 -1.28 18.55 -10.30
N ARG A 307 -1.50 17.52 -9.46
CA ARG A 307 -1.71 16.14 -9.90
C ARG A 307 -3.12 15.96 -10.49
N GLU A 308 -3.57 14.70 -10.62
CA GLU A 308 -4.89 14.39 -11.15
C GLU A 308 -5.95 14.84 -10.13
N ILE A 309 -6.55 15.99 -10.41
CA ILE A 309 -7.64 16.58 -9.63
C ILE A 309 -8.74 17.03 -10.58
N GLY A 310 -9.99 16.64 -10.27
CA GLY A 310 -11.10 16.72 -11.22
C GLY A 310 -11.76 15.36 -11.50
N GLY A 311 -11.03 14.24 -11.36
CA GLY A 311 -11.61 12.90 -11.49
C GLY A 311 -12.73 12.65 -10.47
N ASN A 312 -12.50 13.02 -9.21
CA ASN A 312 -13.51 12.85 -8.15
C ASN A 312 -14.77 13.68 -8.39
N ASP A 313 -14.64 14.86 -9.01
CA ASP A 313 -15.75 15.73 -9.37
C ASP A 313 -16.74 15.03 -10.32
N TYR A 314 -16.23 14.24 -11.26
CA TYR A 314 -17.06 13.42 -12.14
C TYR A 314 -17.57 12.17 -11.43
N ASN A 315 -16.69 11.49 -10.70
CA ASN A 315 -16.97 10.22 -10.02
C ASN A 315 -18.12 10.33 -9.02
N ASN A 316 -18.18 11.41 -8.24
CA ASN A 316 -19.22 11.65 -7.24
C ASN A 316 -20.64 11.55 -7.83
N GLY A 317 -20.85 12.13 -9.01
CA GLY A 317 -22.14 12.06 -9.73
C GLY A 317 -22.33 10.76 -10.52
N LEU A 318 -21.27 10.29 -11.19
CA LEU A 318 -21.32 9.07 -12.01
C LEU A 318 -21.67 7.83 -11.17
N PHE A 319 -21.12 7.71 -9.96
CA PHE A 319 -21.34 6.53 -9.12
C PHE A 319 -22.73 6.45 -8.49
N VAL A 320 -23.48 7.55 -8.48
CA VAL A 320 -24.90 7.56 -8.09
C VAL A 320 -25.85 7.60 -9.30
N GLY A 321 -25.33 7.39 -10.51
CA GLY A 321 -26.16 7.23 -11.71
C GLY A 321 -26.58 8.52 -12.41
N GLN A 322 -25.94 9.68 -12.16
CA GLN A 322 -26.28 10.95 -12.84
C GLN A 322 -25.95 10.98 -14.35
N GLY A 323 -25.37 9.90 -14.89
CA GLY A 323 -25.10 9.74 -16.32
C GLY A 323 -23.88 10.53 -16.82
N ILE A 324 -23.40 10.14 -18.00
CA ILE A 324 -22.15 10.70 -18.58
C ILE A 324 -22.30 12.17 -19.01
N GLU A 325 -23.50 12.61 -19.39
CA GLU A 325 -23.75 13.98 -19.83
C GLU A 325 -23.58 14.98 -18.69
N ASN A 326 -23.93 14.60 -17.46
CA ASN A 326 -23.64 15.43 -16.28
C ASN A 326 -22.12 15.60 -16.09
N GLY A 327 -21.36 14.50 -16.20
CA GLY A 327 -19.90 14.55 -16.17
C GLY A 327 -19.32 15.48 -17.24
N LYS A 328 -19.84 15.42 -18.48
CA LYS A 328 -19.42 16.32 -19.57
C LYS A 328 -19.76 17.79 -19.30
N ALA A 329 -20.94 18.06 -18.74
CA ALA A 329 -21.36 19.42 -18.40
C ALA A 329 -20.46 20.06 -17.34
N LEU A 330 -19.96 19.26 -16.38
CA LEU A 330 -19.03 19.71 -15.35
C LEU A 330 -17.60 19.98 -15.85
N VAL A 331 -17.22 19.47 -17.03
CA VAL A 331 -15.82 19.58 -17.50
C VAL A 331 -15.34 21.01 -17.56
N ARG A 332 -16.16 21.94 -18.05
CA ARG A 332 -15.77 23.36 -18.13
C ARG A 332 -15.43 23.91 -16.74
N THR A 333 -16.35 23.77 -15.78
CA THR A 333 -16.18 24.30 -14.42
C THR A 333 -14.98 23.67 -13.71
N VAL A 334 -14.78 22.36 -13.85
CA VAL A 334 -13.65 21.66 -13.21
C VAL A 334 -12.29 22.09 -13.82
N VAL A 335 -12.24 22.32 -15.13
CA VAL A 335 -11.04 22.83 -15.80
C VAL A 335 -10.77 24.28 -15.42
N GLU A 336 -11.81 25.11 -15.27
CA GLU A 336 -11.70 26.48 -14.78
C GLU A 336 -11.08 26.53 -13.37
N ASP A 337 -11.53 25.70 -12.44
CA ASP A 337 -10.95 25.64 -11.08
C ASP A 337 -9.49 25.17 -11.07
N ASN A 338 -9.15 24.17 -11.89
CA ASN A 338 -7.75 23.76 -12.09
C ASN A 338 -6.87 24.90 -12.64
N THR A 339 -7.43 25.66 -13.60
CA THR A 339 -6.74 26.80 -14.22
C THR A 339 -6.56 27.93 -13.22
N ASN A 340 -7.59 28.25 -12.44
CA ASN A 340 -7.55 29.26 -11.38
C ASN A 340 -6.59 28.90 -10.25
N ALA A 341 -6.51 27.61 -9.88
CA ALA A 341 -5.52 27.10 -8.94
C ALA A 341 -4.09 27.30 -9.46
N THR A 342 -3.87 27.03 -10.75
CA THR A 342 -2.58 27.25 -11.41
C THR A 342 -2.21 28.74 -11.44
N ILE A 343 -3.17 29.62 -11.75
CA ILE A 343 -3.00 31.08 -11.67
C ILE A 343 -2.63 31.50 -10.25
N ASN A 344 -3.35 31.01 -9.24
CA ASN A 344 -3.05 31.32 -7.84
C ASN A 344 -1.62 30.92 -7.48
N LEU A 345 -1.14 29.73 -7.89
CA LEU A 345 0.23 29.33 -7.63
C LEU A 345 1.25 30.28 -8.29
N ILE A 346 1.00 30.71 -9.53
CA ILE A 346 1.84 31.68 -10.23
C ILE A 346 1.86 33.03 -9.49
N GLU A 347 0.70 33.53 -9.08
CA GLU A 347 0.56 34.77 -8.30
C GLU A 347 1.25 34.68 -6.93
N GLU A 348 1.29 33.47 -6.34
CA GLU A 348 2.00 33.21 -5.09
C GLU A 348 3.53 33.04 -5.27
N GLY A 349 4.03 33.06 -6.51
CA GLY A 349 5.45 33.06 -6.87
C GLY A 349 5.97 31.78 -7.54
N ALA A 350 5.09 30.87 -8.01
CA ALA A 350 5.51 29.65 -8.70
C ALA A 350 6.07 29.94 -10.10
N VAL A 351 7.26 29.41 -10.39
CA VAL A 351 7.93 29.53 -11.70
C VAL A 351 7.81 28.23 -12.50
N ASP A 352 8.15 27.08 -11.91
CA ASP A 352 8.05 25.77 -12.57
C ASP A 352 6.78 25.04 -12.10
N LEU A 353 5.84 24.80 -13.01
CA LEU A 353 4.56 24.15 -12.72
C LEU A 353 4.35 22.94 -13.62
N MET A 354 3.88 21.83 -13.05
CA MET A 354 3.40 20.65 -13.77
C MET A 354 1.93 20.43 -13.44
N VAL A 355 1.07 20.42 -14.46
CA VAL A 355 -0.36 20.17 -14.32
C VAL A 355 -0.70 18.90 -15.11
N SER A 356 -1.25 17.89 -14.44
CA SER A 356 -1.60 16.62 -15.08
C SER A 356 -3.09 16.51 -15.40
N GLY A 357 -3.40 15.95 -16.57
CA GLY A 357 -4.78 15.60 -16.92
C GLY A 357 -5.25 14.28 -16.26
N ASN A 358 -6.53 13.97 -16.46
CA ASN A 358 -7.15 12.75 -15.98
C ASN A 358 -6.57 11.49 -16.62
N LEU A 359 -6.50 10.44 -15.82
CA LEU A 359 -6.16 9.08 -16.23
C LEU A 359 -7.24 8.46 -17.14
N PRO A 360 -6.96 7.35 -17.83
CA PRO A 360 -7.96 6.66 -18.63
C PRO A 360 -8.97 5.93 -17.72
N ILE A 361 -9.92 6.68 -17.16
CA ILE A 361 -10.89 6.18 -16.18
C ILE A 361 -11.74 5.01 -16.68
N GLY A 362 -11.94 4.88 -18.01
CA GLY A 362 -12.64 3.74 -18.59
C GLY A 362 -11.85 2.42 -18.50
N CYS A 363 -10.58 2.47 -18.13
CA CYS A 363 -9.74 1.30 -17.85
C CYS A 363 -9.69 0.94 -16.36
N MET A 364 -10.27 1.76 -15.48
CA MET A 364 -10.34 1.45 -14.05
C MET A 364 -11.35 0.32 -13.84
N LEU A 365 -11.02 -0.63 -12.95
CA LEU A 365 -11.83 -1.84 -12.77
C LEU A 365 -13.16 -1.52 -12.12
N MET A 366 -13.20 -0.51 -11.26
CA MET A 366 -14.46 0.00 -10.72
C MET A 366 -15.41 0.47 -11.82
N PHE A 367 -14.93 1.22 -12.82
CA PHE A 367 -15.75 1.63 -13.96
C PHE A 367 -16.19 0.44 -14.82
N LEU A 368 -15.29 -0.51 -15.05
CA LEU A 368 -15.60 -1.74 -15.81
C LEU A 368 -16.64 -2.60 -15.11
N THR A 369 -16.61 -2.70 -13.78
CA THR A 369 -17.58 -3.43 -12.98
C THR A 369 -18.92 -2.70 -12.91
N MET A 370 -18.93 -1.37 -12.74
CA MET A 370 -20.17 -0.59 -12.60
C MET A 370 -20.90 -0.35 -13.92
N PHE A 371 -20.16 -0.12 -15.00
CA PHE A 371 -20.73 0.33 -16.28
C PHE A 371 -20.44 -0.63 -17.43
N GLY A 372 -19.89 -1.80 -17.13
CA GLY A 372 -19.69 -2.85 -18.12
C GLY A 372 -21.01 -3.31 -18.71
N SER A 373 -21.00 -3.62 -20.00
CA SER A 373 -22.10 -4.30 -20.69
C SER A 373 -21.59 -5.45 -21.54
N SER A 374 -22.50 -6.29 -22.05
CA SER A 374 -22.19 -7.36 -23.00
C SER A 374 -21.83 -6.85 -24.40
N ASN A 375 -22.13 -5.59 -24.70
CA ASN A 375 -21.89 -5.00 -26.02
C ASN A 375 -20.41 -4.65 -26.21
N GLN A 376 -19.69 -5.50 -26.95
CA GLN A 376 -18.25 -5.33 -27.23
C GLN A 376 -17.90 -4.03 -27.95
N SER A 377 -18.84 -3.40 -28.66
CA SER A 377 -18.61 -2.10 -29.30
C SER A 377 -18.35 -0.97 -28.31
N ASN A 378 -18.78 -1.12 -27.03
CA ASN A 378 -18.54 -0.16 -25.96
C ASN A 378 -17.08 -0.13 -25.48
N TYR A 379 -16.29 -1.16 -25.82
CA TYR A 379 -14.92 -1.31 -25.34
C TYR A 379 -13.89 -1.05 -26.45
N GLY A 380 -12.72 -0.56 -26.05
CA GLY A 380 -11.57 -0.43 -26.95
C GLY A 380 -11.03 -1.81 -27.32
N LYS A 381 -11.04 -2.15 -28.62
CA LYS A 381 -10.67 -3.49 -29.12
C LYS A 381 -9.33 -4.02 -28.59
N SER A 382 -8.32 -3.15 -28.46
CA SER A 382 -6.98 -3.54 -28.01
C SER A 382 -6.74 -3.43 -26.51
N THR A 383 -7.66 -2.83 -25.75
CA THR A 383 -7.42 -2.48 -24.33
C THR A 383 -8.47 -3.02 -23.39
N GLY A 384 -9.66 -3.38 -23.89
CA GLY A 384 -10.80 -3.78 -23.06
C GLY A 384 -11.37 -2.64 -22.21
N CYS A 385 -10.95 -1.39 -22.40
CA CYS A 385 -11.43 -0.24 -21.64
C CYS A 385 -12.73 0.35 -22.21
N LEU A 386 -13.59 0.91 -21.36
CA LEU A 386 -14.82 1.57 -21.78
C LEU A 386 -14.55 2.87 -22.55
N LYS A 387 -15.02 2.93 -23.80
CA LYS A 387 -14.81 4.09 -24.70
C LYS A 387 -15.45 5.37 -24.18
N THR A 388 -16.66 5.27 -23.64
CA THR A 388 -17.44 6.43 -23.17
C THR A 388 -16.73 7.20 -22.07
N PHE A 389 -16.25 6.51 -21.04
CA PHE A 389 -15.54 7.14 -19.93
C PHE A 389 -14.13 7.61 -20.32
N ASN A 390 -13.45 6.85 -21.19
CA ASN A 390 -12.21 7.31 -21.80
C ASN A 390 -12.40 8.52 -22.74
N ALA A 391 -13.60 8.73 -23.30
CA ALA A 391 -13.91 9.94 -24.05
C ALA A 391 -14.11 11.15 -23.14
N LEU A 392 -14.74 10.97 -21.97
CA LEU A 392 -14.84 12.02 -20.95
C LEU A 392 -13.47 12.47 -20.46
N ALA A 393 -12.58 11.54 -20.09
CA ALA A 393 -11.21 11.88 -19.68
C ALA A 393 -10.44 12.63 -20.78
N ARG A 394 -10.53 12.18 -22.04
CA ARG A 394 -9.92 12.90 -23.17
C ARG A 394 -10.53 14.28 -23.39
N TYR A 395 -11.83 14.45 -23.16
CA TYR A 395 -12.49 15.74 -23.29
C TYR A 395 -12.02 16.73 -22.23
N HIS A 396 -11.96 16.31 -20.95
CA HIS A 396 -11.30 17.08 -19.89
C HIS A 396 -9.88 17.45 -20.27
N ASN A 397 -9.06 16.47 -20.65
CA ASN A 397 -7.64 16.68 -20.92
C ASN A 397 -7.41 17.64 -22.10
N LYS A 398 -8.28 17.57 -23.13
CA LYS A 398 -8.25 18.52 -24.25
C LYS A 398 -8.52 19.95 -23.76
N LYS A 399 -9.56 20.14 -22.94
CA LYS A 399 -9.92 21.47 -22.40
C LYS A 399 -8.85 22.01 -21.47
N LEU A 400 -8.33 21.19 -20.56
CA LEU A 400 -7.22 21.56 -19.69
C LEU A 400 -5.99 21.98 -20.50
N ARG A 401 -5.60 21.22 -21.53
CA ARG A 401 -4.44 21.57 -22.36
C ARG A 401 -4.61 22.93 -23.05
N GLN A 402 -5.81 23.21 -23.57
CA GLN A 402 -6.13 24.51 -24.18
C GLN A 402 -6.00 25.65 -23.16
N SER A 403 -6.57 25.50 -21.96
CA SER A 403 -6.43 26.53 -20.90
C SER A 403 -4.98 26.72 -20.45
N LEU A 404 -4.17 25.66 -20.39
CA LEU A 404 -2.75 25.78 -20.07
C LEU A 404 -1.94 26.45 -21.18
N GLU A 405 -2.29 26.24 -22.46
CA GLU A 405 -1.69 26.95 -23.61
C GLU A 405 -1.98 28.47 -23.52
N GLU A 406 -3.21 28.85 -23.13
CA GLU A 406 -3.57 30.25 -22.86
C GLU A 406 -2.79 30.82 -21.66
N LEU A 407 -2.64 30.05 -20.58
CA LEU A 407 -1.85 30.48 -19.41
C LEU A 407 -0.38 30.70 -19.75
N ARG A 408 0.26 29.85 -20.57
CA ARG A 408 1.64 30.07 -21.01
C ARG A 408 1.81 31.40 -21.73
N SER A 409 0.83 31.77 -22.56
CA SER A 409 0.84 33.05 -23.28
C SER A 409 0.67 34.24 -22.33
N LYS A 410 -0.16 34.09 -21.27
CA LYS A 410 -0.42 35.15 -20.28
C LYS A 410 0.70 35.31 -19.26
N TYR A 411 1.41 34.24 -18.92
CA TYR A 411 2.45 34.20 -17.90
C TYR A 411 3.78 33.70 -18.48
N PRO A 412 4.45 34.48 -19.35
CA PRO A 412 5.66 34.05 -20.07
C PRO A 412 6.85 33.77 -19.14
N ASN A 413 6.82 34.28 -17.90
CA ASN A 413 7.85 34.05 -16.90
C ASN A 413 7.65 32.73 -16.12
N SER A 414 6.52 32.04 -16.29
CA SER A 414 6.21 30.76 -15.64
C SER A 414 6.27 29.63 -16.66
N LYS A 415 7.02 28.58 -16.33
CA LYS A 415 7.14 27.35 -17.11
C LYS A 415 6.03 26.39 -16.71
N ILE A 416 4.98 26.33 -17.53
CA ILE A 416 3.81 25.49 -17.27
C ILE A 416 3.88 24.24 -18.15
N MET A 417 4.13 23.09 -17.56
CA MET A 417 4.14 21.78 -18.22
C MET A 417 2.78 21.08 -18.10
N TYR A 418 2.30 20.52 -19.21
CA TYR A 418 1.19 19.57 -19.18
C TYR A 418 1.74 18.14 -19.10
N ALA A 419 1.31 17.37 -18.10
CA ALA A 419 1.66 15.97 -17.94
C ALA A 419 0.54 15.05 -18.46
N ASP A 420 0.79 14.37 -19.58
CA ASP A 420 -0.19 13.50 -20.24
C ASP A 420 -0.29 12.11 -19.58
N TYR A 421 -0.86 12.09 -18.38
CA TYR A 421 -1.12 10.86 -17.62
C TYR A 421 -1.97 9.86 -18.42
N TYR A 422 -2.93 10.36 -19.20
CA TYR A 422 -3.77 9.52 -20.05
C TYR A 422 -2.95 8.71 -21.04
N ARG A 423 -2.12 9.36 -21.87
CA ARG A 423 -1.32 8.64 -22.87
C ARG A 423 -0.27 7.76 -22.22
N ALA A 424 0.34 8.20 -21.13
CA ALA A 424 1.33 7.41 -20.39
C ALA A 424 0.71 6.09 -19.87
N ALA A 425 -0.44 6.17 -19.21
CA ALA A 425 -1.16 4.98 -18.71
C ALA A 425 -1.72 4.12 -19.84
N MET A 426 -2.28 4.72 -20.90
CA MET A 426 -2.85 3.97 -22.03
C MET A 426 -1.83 3.09 -22.77
N LYS A 427 -0.54 3.43 -22.76
CA LYS A 427 0.51 2.54 -23.30
C LYS A 427 0.57 1.21 -22.53
N LEU A 428 0.40 1.26 -21.20
CA LEU A 428 0.41 0.05 -20.36
C LEU A 428 -0.77 -0.86 -20.68
N TYR A 429 -1.94 -0.30 -20.98
CA TYR A 429 -3.12 -1.07 -21.36
C TYR A 429 -3.08 -1.66 -22.77
N LYS A 430 -2.37 -1.02 -23.70
CA LYS A 430 -2.23 -1.53 -25.07
C LYS A 430 -1.34 -2.76 -25.12
N ASP A 431 -0.19 -2.70 -24.44
CA ASP A 431 0.85 -3.74 -24.51
C ASP A 431 1.37 -4.11 -23.11
N PRO A 432 0.52 -4.62 -22.21
CA PRO A 432 0.88 -4.82 -20.80
C PRO A 432 2.07 -5.75 -20.60
N LYS A 433 2.15 -6.84 -21.37
CA LYS A 433 3.25 -7.81 -21.30
C LYS A 433 4.59 -7.19 -21.68
N GLN A 434 4.62 -6.29 -22.67
CA GLN A 434 5.84 -5.59 -23.08
C GLN A 434 6.38 -4.69 -21.96
N HIS A 435 5.52 -4.25 -21.06
CA HIS A 435 5.86 -3.43 -19.90
C HIS A 435 5.97 -4.22 -18.60
N GLY A 436 6.06 -5.56 -18.67
CA GLY A 436 6.23 -6.44 -17.51
C GLY A 436 4.93 -6.78 -16.76
N PHE A 437 3.76 -6.31 -17.22
CA PHE A 437 2.47 -6.56 -16.58
C PHE A 437 1.82 -7.87 -17.04
N THR A 438 2.46 -9.00 -16.70
CA THR A 438 1.99 -10.35 -17.09
C THR A 438 0.81 -10.87 -16.28
N GLY A 439 0.56 -10.31 -15.08
CA GLY A 439 -0.57 -10.63 -14.21
C GLY A 439 -1.90 -10.04 -14.69
N GLY A 440 -1.86 -9.12 -15.66
CA GLY A 440 -3.03 -8.58 -16.33
C GLY A 440 -3.16 -7.07 -16.21
N ALA A 441 -3.65 -6.46 -17.29
CA ALA A 441 -3.96 -5.04 -17.34
C ALA A 441 -5.28 -4.71 -16.65
N LEU A 442 -6.27 -5.61 -16.79
CA LEU A 442 -7.63 -5.45 -16.30
C LEU A 442 -7.95 -6.43 -15.17
N SER A 443 -7.07 -6.54 -14.17
CA SER A 443 -7.33 -7.34 -12.97
C SER A 443 -6.67 -6.67 -11.77
N ALA A 444 -7.35 -6.67 -10.62
CA ALA A 444 -6.79 -6.11 -9.40
C ALA A 444 -5.79 -7.10 -8.79
N CYS A 445 -4.62 -6.62 -8.38
CA CYS A 445 -3.73 -7.44 -7.56
C CYS A 445 -4.35 -7.75 -6.19
N ARG A 446 -5.03 -6.78 -5.58
CA ARG A 446 -5.72 -6.90 -4.30
C ARG A 446 -7.22 -6.83 -4.56
N GLY A 447 -7.87 -7.97 -4.48
CA GLY A 447 -9.21 -8.15 -5.00
C GLY A 447 -10.04 -9.12 -4.18
N VAL A 448 -11.34 -9.16 -4.42
CA VAL A 448 -12.32 -9.99 -3.69
C VAL A 448 -13.10 -10.92 -4.63
N GLY A 449 -12.56 -11.22 -5.82
CA GLY A 449 -13.23 -12.00 -6.86
C GLY A 449 -14.01 -11.15 -7.88
N GLY A 450 -14.83 -11.81 -8.71
CA GLY A 450 -15.53 -11.17 -9.83
C GLY A 450 -14.69 -11.06 -11.12
N PRO A 451 -15.27 -10.58 -12.23
CA PRO A 451 -14.64 -10.63 -13.56
C PRO A 451 -13.27 -9.93 -13.65
N TYR A 452 -13.07 -8.88 -12.86
CA TYR A 452 -11.83 -8.10 -12.82
C TYR A 452 -11.04 -8.30 -11.52
N ASN A 453 -11.37 -9.34 -10.74
CA ASN A 453 -10.94 -9.48 -9.35
C ASN A 453 -11.30 -8.23 -8.50
N PHE A 454 -12.43 -7.60 -8.79
CA PHE A 454 -12.91 -6.39 -8.11
C PHE A 454 -14.43 -6.44 -7.94
N ASN A 455 -14.92 -6.00 -6.77
CA ASN A 455 -16.34 -5.92 -6.43
C ASN A 455 -16.64 -4.59 -5.72
N ASN A 456 -17.75 -3.93 -6.06
CA ASN A 456 -18.14 -2.67 -5.42
C ASN A 456 -18.56 -2.83 -3.95
N SER A 457 -19.00 -4.04 -3.56
CA SER A 457 -19.48 -4.32 -2.21
C SER A 457 -18.37 -4.73 -1.23
N ALA A 458 -17.14 -4.90 -1.69
CA ALA A 458 -16.02 -5.29 -0.83
C ALA A 458 -14.73 -4.60 -1.29
N LYS A 459 -14.11 -3.86 -0.38
CA LYS A 459 -12.92 -3.04 -0.62
C LYS A 459 -11.65 -3.81 -0.30
N CYS A 460 -10.51 -3.23 -0.71
CA CYS A 460 -9.21 -3.68 -0.25
C CYS A 460 -9.15 -3.63 1.28
N GLY A 461 -8.95 -4.79 1.91
CA GLY A 461 -8.89 -4.92 3.38
C GLY A 461 -10.08 -5.66 3.98
N ASP A 462 -11.18 -5.80 3.24
CA ASP A 462 -12.36 -6.53 3.69
C ASP A 462 -12.13 -8.04 3.69
N THR A 463 -12.90 -8.76 4.52
CA THR A 463 -12.89 -10.23 4.60
C THR A 463 -13.17 -10.84 3.23
N GLY A 464 -12.38 -11.83 2.83
CA GLY A 464 -12.44 -12.45 1.50
C GLY A 464 -11.54 -11.77 0.44
N SER A 465 -10.87 -10.67 0.78
CA SER A 465 -9.88 -10.05 -0.12
C SER A 465 -8.59 -10.88 -0.19
N SER A 466 -8.23 -11.30 -1.41
CA SER A 466 -6.95 -11.93 -1.74
C SER A 466 -5.93 -10.91 -2.26
N VAL A 467 -4.65 -11.26 -2.17
CA VAL A 467 -3.54 -10.46 -2.70
C VAL A 467 -2.76 -11.30 -3.69
N CYS A 468 -2.45 -10.75 -4.85
CA CYS A 468 -1.63 -11.38 -5.87
C CYS A 468 -0.19 -11.63 -5.37
N VAL A 469 0.45 -12.67 -5.92
CA VAL A 469 1.81 -13.08 -5.53
C VAL A 469 2.86 -12.03 -5.90
N ASN A 470 2.72 -11.38 -7.07
CA ASN A 470 3.65 -10.34 -7.53
C ASN A 470 2.90 -9.08 -7.97
N SER A 471 2.95 -8.00 -7.20
CA SER A 471 2.29 -6.75 -7.60
C SER A 471 2.96 -6.03 -8.76
N SER A 472 4.24 -6.30 -9.04
CA SER A 472 4.94 -5.63 -10.16
C SER A 472 4.39 -6.06 -11.53
N THR A 473 3.68 -7.20 -11.59
CA THR A 473 3.10 -7.74 -12.83
C THR A 473 1.66 -7.31 -13.07
N PHE A 474 1.07 -6.47 -12.22
CA PHE A 474 -0.31 -5.97 -12.37
C PHE A 474 -0.31 -4.46 -12.54
N ILE A 475 -1.22 -3.94 -13.37
CA ILE A 475 -1.40 -2.48 -13.50
C ILE A 475 -2.21 -1.92 -12.32
N SER A 476 -3.31 -2.59 -11.97
CA SER A 476 -4.21 -2.15 -10.89
C SER A 476 -3.86 -2.80 -9.56
N TRP A 477 -3.76 -1.97 -8.51
CA TRP A 477 -3.61 -2.44 -7.14
C TRP A 477 -4.94 -2.97 -6.60
N ASP A 478 -5.97 -2.13 -6.52
CA ASP A 478 -7.22 -2.42 -5.81
C ASP A 478 -8.48 -2.15 -6.65
N GLY A 479 -8.32 -1.96 -7.97
CA GLY A 479 -9.41 -1.62 -8.90
C GLY A 479 -9.65 -0.13 -9.13
N ILE A 480 -9.07 0.74 -8.30
CA ILE A 480 -9.11 2.20 -8.45
C ILE A 480 -7.70 2.75 -8.66
N HIS A 481 -6.75 2.33 -7.83
CA HIS A 481 -5.37 2.79 -7.81
C HIS A 481 -4.45 1.87 -8.61
N PHE A 482 -3.35 2.41 -9.11
CA PHE A 482 -2.30 1.63 -9.78
C PHE A 482 -1.34 0.99 -8.77
N THR A 483 -0.63 -0.04 -9.22
CA THR A 483 0.53 -0.57 -8.50
C THR A 483 1.70 0.40 -8.57
N GLU A 484 2.66 0.24 -7.65
CA GLU A 484 3.89 1.04 -7.64
C GLU A 484 4.67 0.92 -8.97
N SER A 485 4.76 -0.29 -9.54
CA SER A 485 5.39 -0.54 -10.85
C SER A 485 4.70 0.23 -11.99
N ALA A 486 3.37 0.31 -11.97
CA ALA A 486 2.61 1.09 -12.96
C ALA A 486 2.79 2.59 -12.77
N TYR A 487 2.77 3.10 -11.54
CA TYR A 487 3.08 4.51 -11.27
C TYR A 487 4.51 4.88 -11.68
N ARG A 488 5.50 4.01 -11.44
CA ARG A 488 6.89 4.20 -11.87
C ARG A 488 6.99 4.30 -13.39
N ASN A 489 6.37 3.37 -14.12
CA ASN A 489 6.31 3.42 -15.58
C ASN A 489 5.66 4.71 -16.11
N ILE A 490 4.59 5.19 -15.48
CA ILE A 490 3.92 6.44 -15.86
C ILE A 490 4.85 7.63 -15.60
N ALA A 491 5.45 7.70 -14.41
CA ALA A 491 6.35 8.79 -14.02
C ALA A 491 7.59 8.86 -14.92
N ASP A 492 8.25 7.73 -15.19
CA ASP A 492 9.42 7.68 -16.08
C ASP A 492 9.11 8.22 -17.48
N ARG A 493 7.92 7.94 -18.00
CA ARG A 493 7.49 8.42 -19.32
C ARG A 493 7.20 9.92 -19.36
N ILE A 494 6.77 10.49 -18.24
CA ILE A 494 6.47 11.92 -18.13
C ILE A 494 7.77 12.69 -17.91
N ILE A 495 8.67 12.18 -17.07
CA ILE A 495 9.94 12.85 -16.72
C ILE A 495 10.97 12.70 -17.85
N ARG A 496 11.06 11.52 -18.50
CA ARG A 496 12.12 11.19 -19.46
C ARG A 496 11.66 11.09 -20.91
N GLY A 497 10.35 11.19 -21.17
CA GLY A 497 9.77 11.01 -22.49
C GLY A 497 9.23 12.30 -23.11
N PRO A 498 8.88 12.31 -24.41
CA PRO A 498 8.32 13.47 -25.12
C PRO A 498 6.88 13.82 -24.68
N LEU A 499 6.44 13.32 -23.53
CA LEU A 499 5.10 13.52 -22.97
C LEU A 499 5.08 14.65 -21.91
N SER A 500 6.23 15.26 -21.63
CA SER A 500 6.36 16.62 -21.10
C SER A 500 6.39 17.60 -22.27
N ILE A 501 5.26 18.25 -22.59
CA ILE A 501 5.29 19.34 -23.57
C ILE A 501 5.69 20.61 -22.82
N THR A 502 6.97 20.97 -22.97
CA THR A 502 7.47 22.33 -22.78
C THR A 502 7.76 22.88 -24.17
N GLU A 503 6.77 23.50 -24.80
CA GLU A 503 7.02 24.44 -25.89
C GLU A 503 6.58 25.82 -25.41
#